data_AF-A0A7W3J372-F1
#
_entry.id   AF-A0A7W3J372-F1
#
_cell.length_a   1.000
_cell.length_b   1.000
_cell.length_c   1.000
_cell.angle_alpha   90.00
_cell.angle_beta   90.00
_cell.angle_gamma   90.00
#
_symmetry.space_group_name_H-M   'P 1'
#
loop_
_entity.id
_entity.type
_entity.pdbx_description
1 polymer ?
#
loop_
_entity_poly.entity_id
_entity_poly.type
_entity_poly.pdbx_seq_one_letter_code
_entity_poly.pdbx_strand_id
1 'polypeptide(L)'
;MNEAVPDWKWGAWVLGDMADVLRRACDAVGRATDVVRVEAAPPRTSEELPQVTLVIPSERGLFRLRTEIAESEYPVRFIGRPTGQRWTAEVLGVRLVVTLEAGDAS
;
A
#
# COMPACT_ATOMS: atom_id res chain seq x y z
N MET A 1 -24.47 -2.46 -28.54
CA MET A 1 -25.01 -2.67 -27.20
C MET A 1 -23.89 -2.30 -26.23
N ASN A 2 -23.95 -1.11 -25.62
CA ASN A 2 -22.94 -0.69 -24.65
C ASN A 2 -23.27 -1.40 -23.34
N GLU A 3 -22.66 -2.56 -23.08
CA GLU A 3 -22.63 -3.11 -21.74
C GLU A 3 -21.85 -2.14 -20.87
N ALA A 4 -22.57 -1.49 -19.95
CA ALA A 4 -21.95 -0.73 -18.87
C ALA A 4 -21.09 -1.73 -18.08
N VAL A 5 -19.78 -1.67 -18.26
CA VAL A 5 -18.84 -2.44 -17.46
C VAL A 5 -19.12 -2.10 -15.99
N PRO A 6 -19.37 -3.07 -15.11
CA PRO A 6 -19.64 -2.80 -13.70
C PRO A 6 -18.56 -1.93 -13.07
N ASP A 7 -18.95 -1.04 -12.16
CA ASP A 7 -18.13 0.00 -11.52
C ASP A 7 -16.96 -0.56 -10.66
N TRP A 8 -16.82 -1.88 -10.60
CA TRP A 8 -15.68 -2.57 -10.01
C TRP A 8 -14.72 -3.03 -11.12
N LYS A 9 -13.93 -2.14 -11.71
CA LYS A 9 -12.81 -2.60 -12.57
C LYS A 9 -11.62 -3.02 -11.70
N TRP A 10 -11.66 -4.22 -11.11
CA TRP A 10 -10.52 -4.81 -10.37
C TRP A 10 -9.32 -5.19 -11.28
N GLY A 11 -9.41 -4.94 -12.59
CA GLY A 11 -8.42 -5.42 -13.56
C GLY A 11 -8.46 -6.94 -13.67
N ALA A 12 -7.29 -7.58 -13.54
CA ALA A 12 -7.16 -9.04 -13.58
C ALA A 12 -7.46 -9.75 -12.24
N TRP A 13 -7.75 -9.00 -11.17
CA TRP A 13 -7.99 -9.59 -9.85
C TRP A 13 -9.36 -10.24 -9.75
N VAL A 14 -9.38 -11.43 -9.16
CA VAL A 14 -10.58 -11.95 -8.49
C VAL A 14 -10.63 -11.43 -7.05
N LEU A 15 -11.81 -11.47 -6.42
CA LEU A 15 -12.01 -11.00 -5.03
C LEU A 15 -10.99 -11.61 -4.05
N GLY A 16 -10.62 -12.88 -4.25
CA GLY A 16 -9.63 -13.58 -3.44
C GLY A 16 -8.23 -12.97 -3.53
N ASP A 17 -7.81 -12.49 -4.70
CA ASP A 17 -6.49 -11.87 -4.89
C ASP A 17 -6.39 -10.57 -4.12
N MET A 18 -7.42 -9.72 -4.23
CA MET A 18 -7.45 -8.47 -3.48
C MET A 18 -7.48 -8.74 -1.98
N ALA A 19 -8.33 -9.66 -1.51
CA ALA A 19 -8.44 -9.97 -0.09
C ALA A 19 -7.10 -10.47 0.47
N ASP A 20 -6.37 -11.31 -0.27
CA ASP A 20 -5.04 -11.76 0.12
C ASP A 20 -4.00 -10.63 0.12
N VAL A 21 -4.01 -9.76 -0.88
CA VAL A 21 -3.11 -8.59 -0.94
C VAL A 21 -3.33 -7.65 0.24
N LEU A 22 -4.59 -7.34 0.55
CA LEU A 22 -4.94 -6.47 1.68
C LEU A 22 -4.57 -7.12 3.01
N ARG A 23 -4.83 -8.42 3.18
CA ARG A 23 -4.42 -9.17 4.36
C ARG A 23 -2.90 -9.09 4.56
N ARG A 24 -2.11 -9.36 3.52
CA ARG A 24 -0.63 -9.28 3.59
C ARG A 24 -0.15 -7.87 3.90
N ALA A 25 -0.80 -6.84 3.36
CA ALA A 25 -0.48 -5.46 3.71
C ALA A 25 -0.79 -5.16 5.20
N CYS A 26 -1.93 -5.62 5.72
CA CYS A 26 -2.27 -5.51 7.14
C CYS A 26 -1.27 -6.25 8.03
N ASP A 27 -0.85 -7.46 7.64
CA ASP A 27 0.17 -8.23 8.36
C ASP A 27 1.51 -7.48 8.39
N ALA A 28 1.88 -6.82 7.29
CA ALA A 28 3.12 -6.04 7.18
C ALA A 28 3.11 -4.75 8.03
N VAL A 29 1.98 -4.03 8.10
CA VAL A 29 1.90 -2.76 8.86
C VAL A 29 1.49 -2.94 10.31
N GLY A 30 0.94 -4.10 10.67
CA GLY A 30 0.51 -4.40 12.02
C GLY A 30 -0.73 -3.61 12.46
N ARG A 31 -0.93 -3.50 13.78
CA ARG A 31 -2.18 -3.01 14.39
C ARG A 31 -2.17 -1.51 14.75
N ALA A 32 -1.03 -0.83 14.63
CA ALA A 32 -0.81 0.47 15.30
C ALA A 32 -0.80 1.69 14.35
N THR A 33 -1.27 1.54 13.11
CA THR A 33 -1.14 2.60 12.10
C THR A 33 -2.44 3.38 11.91
N ASP A 34 -2.36 4.69 12.13
CA ASP A 34 -3.40 5.64 11.74
C ASP A 34 -3.38 5.80 10.22
N VAL A 35 -4.28 5.12 9.51
CA VAL A 35 -4.38 5.11 8.04
C VAL A 35 -5.71 5.74 7.65
N VAL A 36 -5.67 6.81 6.86
CA VAL A 36 -6.88 7.50 6.40
C VAL A 36 -7.45 6.87 5.13
N ARG A 37 -6.58 6.30 4.29
CA ARG A 37 -7.00 5.67 3.03
C ARG A 37 -6.09 4.52 2.64
N VAL A 38 -6.70 3.46 2.13
CA VAL A 38 -6.04 2.28 1.58
C VAL A 38 -6.50 2.12 0.13
N GLU A 39 -5.56 2.04 -0.79
CA GLU A 39 -5.84 1.71 -2.19
C GLU A 39 -5.01 0.49 -2.58
N ALA A 40 -5.62 -0.47 -3.30
CA ALA A 40 -4.94 -1.66 -3.77
C ALA A 40 -5.05 -1.72 -5.29
N ALA A 41 -3.96 -2.08 -5.97
CA ALA A 41 -3.90 -2.18 -7.42
C ALA A 41 -3.20 -3.48 -7.86
N PRO A 42 -3.70 -4.16 -8.91
CA PRO A 42 -3.04 -5.31 -9.49
C PRO A 42 -1.67 -4.95 -10.07
N PRO A 43 -0.75 -5.92 -10.17
CA PRO A 43 0.48 -5.73 -10.92
C PRO A 43 0.14 -5.44 -12.40
N ARG A 44 0.93 -4.59 -13.06
CA ARG A 44 0.69 -4.26 -14.48
C ARG A 44 1.26 -5.30 -15.43
N THR A 45 2.23 -6.07 -14.96
CA THR A 45 2.90 -7.15 -15.69
C THR A 45 3.06 -8.38 -14.78
N SER A 46 3.40 -9.52 -15.35
CA SER A 46 3.63 -10.77 -14.59
C SER A 46 4.86 -10.73 -13.68
N GLU A 47 5.76 -9.75 -13.88
CA GLU A 47 6.99 -9.59 -13.09
C GLU A 47 6.82 -8.58 -11.95
N GLU A 48 5.72 -7.82 -11.95
CA GLU A 48 5.44 -6.82 -10.92
C GLU A 48 4.71 -7.42 -9.71
N LEU A 49 4.93 -6.81 -8.54
CA LEU A 49 4.15 -7.10 -7.34
C LEU A 49 2.84 -6.29 -7.33
N PRO A 50 1.77 -6.83 -6.72
CA PRO A 50 0.59 -6.03 -6.42
C PRO A 50 0.97 -4.83 -5.54
N GLN A 51 0.35 -3.68 -5.78
CA GLN A 51 0.64 -2.46 -5.05
C GLN A 51 -0.45 -2.17 -4.02
N VAL A 52 -0.04 -1.82 -2.80
CA VAL A 52 -0.93 -1.24 -1.79
C VAL A 52 -0.42 0.14 -1.44
N THR A 53 -1.26 1.15 -1.60
CA THR A 53 -0.99 2.53 -1.21
C THR A 53 -1.71 2.82 0.12
N LEU A 54 -0.96 3.27 1.12
CA LEU A 54 -1.47 3.74 2.40
C LEU A 54 -1.28 5.26 2.47
N VAL A 55 -2.35 5.95 2.84
CA VAL A 55 -2.32 7.39 3.13
C VAL A 55 -2.36 7.57 4.64
N ILE A 56 -1.39 8.32 5.17
CA ILE A 56 -1.15 8.52 6.60
C ILE A 56 -1.38 10.00 6.94
N PRO A 57 -2.06 10.35 8.03
CA PRO A 57 -2.46 11.74 8.31
C PRO A 57 -1.32 12.62 8.86
N SER A 58 -0.15 12.04 9.18
CA SER A 58 0.94 12.82 9.79
C SER A 58 2.33 12.31 9.44
N GLU A 59 3.30 13.23 9.34
CA GLU A 59 4.73 12.94 9.16
C GLU A 59 5.27 11.99 10.25
N ARG A 60 4.81 12.19 11.48
CA ARG A 60 5.18 11.32 12.61
C ARG A 60 4.67 9.89 12.41
N GLY A 61 3.45 9.72 11.90
CA GLY A 61 2.90 8.41 11.56
C GLY A 61 3.69 7.76 10.42
N LEU A 62 4.01 8.53 9.37
CA LEU A 62 4.79 8.06 8.23
C LEU A 62 6.17 7.54 8.66
N PHE A 63 6.87 8.30 9.51
CA PHE A 63 8.18 7.92 10.03
C PHE A 63 8.09 6.70 10.95
N ARG A 64 7.13 6.70 11.88
CA ARG A 64 6.93 5.59 12.82
C ARG A 64 6.69 4.29 12.08
N LEU A 65 5.78 4.27 11.10
CA LEU A 65 5.47 3.08 10.31
C LEU A 65 6.71 2.58 9.57
N ARG A 66 7.55 3.49 9.04
CA ARG A 66 8.79 3.11 8.38
C ARG A 66 9.78 2.43 9.34
N THR A 67 9.86 2.89 10.58
CA THR A 67 10.70 2.26 11.60
C THR A 67 10.15 0.91 12.01
N GLU A 68 8.84 0.84 12.32
CA GLU A 68 8.18 -0.40 12.72
C GLU A 68 8.31 -1.50 11.66
N ILE A 69 8.12 -1.15 10.38
CA ILE A 69 8.26 -2.13 9.30
C ILE A 69 9.71 -2.59 9.12
N ALA A 70 10.68 -1.69 9.31
CA ALA A 70 12.11 -2.04 9.23
C ALA A 70 12.56 -2.97 10.38
N GLU A 71 11.88 -2.91 11.53
CA GLU A 71 12.13 -3.74 12.70
C GLU A 71 11.22 -4.98 12.77
N SER A 72 10.35 -5.17 11.77
CA SER A 72 9.43 -6.31 11.73
C SER A 72 10.16 -7.64 11.51
N GLU A 73 9.46 -8.75 11.80
CA GLU A 73 9.97 -10.10 11.55
C GLU A 73 10.03 -10.47 10.06
N TYR A 74 9.43 -9.65 9.19
CA TYR A 74 9.35 -9.91 7.76
C TYR A 74 10.54 -9.31 7.01
N PRO A 75 11.06 -9.99 5.98
CA PRO A 75 12.03 -9.38 5.08
C PRO A 75 11.44 -8.15 4.37
N VAL A 76 12.07 -6.99 4.57
CA VAL A 76 11.66 -5.73 3.95
C VAL A 76 12.76 -5.22 3.03
N ARG A 77 12.38 -4.85 1.80
CA ARG A 77 13.25 -4.18 0.84
C ARG A 77 12.75 -2.78 0.52
N PHE A 78 13.40 -1.76 1.07
CA PHE A 78 13.07 -0.37 0.72
C PHE A 78 13.49 -0.06 -0.72
N ILE A 79 12.61 0.58 -1.49
CA ILE A 79 12.84 0.98 -2.87
C ILE A 79 13.08 2.48 -2.94
N GLY A 80 14.22 2.87 -3.52
CA GLY A 80 14.58 4.28 -3.71
C GLY A 80 14.90 5.00 -2.41
N ARG A 81 14.96 6.34 -2.47
CA ARG A 81 15.18 7.19 -1.29
C ARG A 81 13.83 7.66 -0.74
N PRO A 82 13.58 7.52 0.59
CA PRO A 82 12.39 8.10 1.20
C PRO A 82 12.43 9.62 1.07
N THR A 83 11.26 10.22 0.81
CA THR A 83 11.05 11.66 0.93
C THR A 83 10.36 11.95 2.26
N GLY A 84 10.33 13.22 2.69
CA GLY A 84 9.55 13.61 3.87
C GLY A 84 8.04 13.30 3.77
N GLN A 85 7.55 12.99 2.56
CA GLN A 85 6.13 12.79 2.29
C GLN A 85 5.79 11.37 1.84
N ARG A 86 6.77 10.56 1.46
CA ARG A 86 6.53 9.25 0.86
C ARG A 86 7.71 8.30 1.02
N TRP A 87 7.40 7.02 1.18
CA TRP A 87 8.37 5.94 0.99
C TRP A 87 7.71 4.73 0.32
N THR A 88 8.55 3.81 -0.16
CA THR A 88 8.09 2.59 -0.82
C THR A 88 8.96 1.42 -0.39
N ALA A 89 8.34 0.27 -0.18
CA ALA A 89 9.02 -0.96 0.20
C ALA A 89 8.34 -2.16 -0.44
N GLU A 90 9.08 -3.26 -0.55
CA GLU A 90 8.54 -4.58 -0.82
C GLU A 90 8.58 -5.40 0.46
N VAL A 91 7.44 -6.00 0.79
CA VAL A 91 7.24 -6.79 2.00
C VAL A 91 6.11 -7.79 1.72
N LEU A 92 6.28 -9.04 2.14
CA LEU A 92 5.28 -10.10 1.95
C LEU A 92 4.75 -10.23 0.49
N GLY A 93 5.61 -10.00 -0.51
CA GLY A 93 5.20 -10.06 -1.92
C GLY A 93 4.20 -8.98 -2.34
N VAL A 94 4.19 -7.85 -1.64
CA VAL A 94 3.41 -6.64 -1.94
C VAL A 94 4.36 -5.46 -2.07
N ARG A 95 4.12 -4.58 -3.04
CA ARG A 95 4.74 -3.26 -3.08
C ARG A 95 3.91 -2.30 -2.23
N LEU A 96 4.41 -1.98 -1.05
CA LEU A 96 3.80 -1.03 -0.16
C LEU A 96 4.28 0.39 -0.49
N VAL A 97 3.36 1.27 -0.84
CA VAL A 97 3.59 2.70 -1.01
C VAL A 97 2.93 3.41 0.15
N VAL A 98 3.67 4.18 0.93
CA VAL A 98 3.10 4.95 2.03
C VAL A 98 3.35 6.42 1.77
N THR A 99 2.27 7.20 1.79
CA THR A 99 2.29 8.64 1.50
C THR A 99 1.57 9.40 2.61
N LEU A 100 1.95 10.66 2.81
CA LEU A 100 1.15 11.56 3.60
C LEU A 100 -0.13 11.92 2.86
N GLU A 101 -1.17 12.15 3.65
CA GLU A 101 -2.33 12.91 3.22
C GLU A 101 -1.83 14.27 2.74
N ALA A 102 -2.11 14.60 1.47
CA ALA A 102 -1.93 15.96 1.01
C ALA A 102 -2.93 16.81 1.79
N GLY A 103 -2.43 17.65 2.71
CA GLY A 103 -3.30 18.63 3.36
C GLY A 103 -3.99 19.43 2.28
N ASP A 104 -5.33 19.49 2.31
CA ASP A 104 -6.07 20.41 1.47
C ASP A 104 -5.44 21.79 1.66
N ALA A 105 -4.86 22.32 0.60
CA ALA A 105 -4.42 23.71 0.56
C ALA A 105 -5.68 24.57 0.66
N SER A 106 -6.11 24.82 1.89
CA SER A 106 -7.21 25.71 2.26
C SER A 106 -6.68 27.14 2.32
#